data_AF-A0A0K1NZS1-F1
#
_entry.id   AF-A0A0K1NZS1-F1
#
_cell.length_a   1.000
_cell.length_b   1.000
_cell.length_c   1.000
_cell.angle_alpha   90.00
_cell.angle_beta   90.00
_cell.angle_gamma   90.00
#
_symmetry.space_group_name_H-M   'P 1'
#
loop_
_entity.id
_entity.type
_entity.pdbx_description
1 polymer ?
#
loop_
_entity_poly.entity_id
_entity_poly.type
_entity_poly.pdbx_seq_one_letter_code
_entity_poly.pdbx_strand_id
1 'polypeptide(L)'
;GFCLVLVLETMKTYSLEDGLTEEALVTKLRTCHCHHIFLHASLRQNSSGTCRWGEYGEGGLLWAECNSRNFEWFESDPLTGLLLKVKELYGLDDGITFRNVSVCTEDRPFPLHLGTATQIGAIPTEGIPSLLKVLLPGNCTGLPVLYIRDLLLNPPNYEIATTVQATCRLMNSVTCSIPDFTCVSPAKLVKLLELRETNHIEFCRIKNVLDEVLHMHSSPELHDILKLLMDPAWVATGLKIEFETLVSECEWVSKRIDEMISFDGESDQKISSFPRIPNEFFEDMESSWKGRIKRIHLEDEFEEVGRAAEALSIAVSEDFLPIYSRIKAMTSPLGGSRGEVSYVLIDEICRGTETAKGTCIAGSIIETLDKIGCLGIVSTHLHGLFNLPLKTNTVVYKAMGAEYVDGQTIPTWKLVDGVCRESLAFETAKREGVPETIIQRAEELYLISKQAFSGFDGVKVEKPCSIQIGKGPDEEPPDLGRIGASALHHEIEPIKCINELQAEVKKAVNIICLKKLRKHYEMKNLPEPVTVQFFSIAAREQPPPSTIGASVVYVMFGPAKKIYVGETDDLEGRVRAHRSKEGMQNASFLYFKVSGKSLACQLETLLINQLLNKGF
;
A
#
# COMPACT_ATOMS: atom_id res chain seq x y z
N GLY A 1 22.79 27.24 32.03
CA GLY A 1 22.24 26.03 31.38
C GLY A 1 22.46 26.15 29.89
N PHE A 2 22.16 25.09 29.16
CA PHE A 2 22.15 25.07 27.70
C PHE A 2 20.72 25.28 27.18
N CYS A 3 20.63 25.80 25.97
CA CYS A 3 19.38 25.94 25.25
C CYS A 3 19.42 25.02 24.02
N LEU A 4 18.33 24.30 23.77
CA LEU A 4 18.13 23.45 22.60
C LEU A 4 16.94 23.98 21.80
N VAL A 5 17.17 24.24 20.51
CA VAL A 5 16.12 24.53 19.53
C VAL A 5 16.02 23.35 18.59
N LEU A 6 14.86 22.70 18.55
CA LEU A 6 14.55 21.64 17.58
C LEU A 6 13.59 22.20 16.54
N VAL A 7 13.92 22.03 15.26
CA VAL A 7 13.08 22.45 14.14
C VAL A 7 12.70 21.22 13.33
N LEU A 8 11.41 21.01 13.14
CA LEU A 8 10.86 19.98 12.27
C LEU A 8 10.30 20.67 11.02
N GLU A 9 11.01 20.53 9.90
CA GLU A 9 10.67 21.20 8.64
C GLU A 9 9.36 20.66 8.05
N THR A 10 9.16 19.34 8.06
CA THR A 10 7.95 18.71 7.50
C THR A 10 6.69 19.14 8.22
N MET A 11 6.79 19.38 9.53
CA MET A 11 5.65 19.80 10.34
C MET A 11 5.54 21.33 10.44
N LYS A 12 6.53 22.08 9.92
CA LYS A 12 6.67 23.54 10.08
C LYS A 12 6.54 23.95 11.56
N THR A 13 7.23 23.23 12.44
CA THR A 13 7.19 23.45 13.89
C THR A 13 8.59 23.62 14.46
N TYR A 14 8.69 24.35 15.59
CA TYR A 14 9.90 24.39 16.40
C TYR A 14 9.58 24.29 17.88
N SER A 15 10.46 23.66 18.65
CA SER A 15 10.46 23.69 20.11
C SER A 15 11.74 24.32 20.64
N LEU A 16 11.59 25.07 21.73
CA LEU A 16 12.64 25.75 22.46
C LEU A 16 12.63 25.21 23.89
N GLU A 17 13.75 24.63 24.29
CA GLU A 17 13.96 24.19 25.68
C GLU A 17 15.17 24.94 26.24
N ASP A 18 14.99 25.63 27.35
CA ASP A 18 16.05 26.40 28.03
C ASP A 18 16.37 25.80 29.41
N GLY A 19 17.53 26.14 29.96
CA GLY A 19 17.96 25.71 31.29
C GLY A 19 18.42 24.26 31.37
N LEU A 20 18.71 23.61 30.24
CA LEU A 20 19.17 22.21 30.21
C LEU A 20 20.56 22.08 30.85
N THR A 21 20.81 20.95 31.51
CA THR A 21 22.17 20.55 31.90
C THR A 21 22.90 19.96 30.71
N GLU A 22 24.23 19.89 30.79
CA GLU A 22 25.05 19.28 29.74
C GLU A 22 24.64 17.82 29.46
N GLU A 23 24.41 17.05 30.52
CA GLU A 23 23.97 15.65 30.42
C GLU A 23 22.56 15.51 29.82
N ALA A 24 21.63 16.40 30.18
CA ALA A 24 20.27 16.38 29.64
C ALA A 24 20.28 16.68 28.13
N LEU A 25 21.14 17.61 27.69
CA LEU A 25 21.31 17.93 26.29
C LEU A 25 21.92 16.75 25.51
N VAL A 26 22.97 16.12 26.03
CA VAL A 26 23.57 14.92 25.41
C VAL A 26 22.56 13.77 25.33
N THR A 27 21.78 13.56 26.39
CA THR A 27 20.71 12.55 26.43
C THR A 27 19.71 12.79 25.30
N LYS A 28 19.25 14.04 25.12
CA LYS A 28 18.34 14.41 24.02
C LYS A 28 18.96 14.20 22.64
N LEU A 29 20.22 14.59 22.45
CA LEU A 29 20.92 14.37 21.18
C LEU A 29 21.10 12.89 20.82
N ARG A 30 21.23 12.00 21.82
CA ARG A 30 21.29 10.54 21.60
C ARG A 30 19.93 9.92 21.28
N THR A 31 18.84 10.52 21.73
CA THR A 31 17.49 10.02 21.48
C THR A 31 16.86 10.58 20.21
N CYS A 32 17.21 11.82 19.85
CA CYS A 32 16.70 12.50 18.66
C CYS A 32 17.55 12.14 17.43
N HIS A 33 16.88 11.79 16.34
CA HIS A 33 17.53 11.65 15.04
C HIS A 33 17.51 13.02 14.36
N CYS A 34 18.65 13.71 14.39
CA CYS A 34 18.81 15.03 13.77
C CYS A 34 19.57 14.88 12.45
N HIS A 35 19.06 15.49 11.36
CA HIS A 35 19.75 15.53 10.08
C HIS A 35 20.92 16.53 10.08
N HIS A 36 20.69 17.70 10.69
CA HIS A 36 21.66 18.78 10.78
C HIS A 36 21.78 19.27 12.22
N ILE A 37 23.00 19.59 12.65
CA ILE A 37 23.29 20.15 13.96
C ILE A 37 23.90 21.53 13.76
N PHE A 38 23.31 22.53 14.39
CA PHE A 38 23.80 23.90 14.38
C PHE A 38 24.21 24.32 15.78
N LEU A 39 25.41 24.87 15.89
CA LEU A 39 25.98 25.35 17.14
C LEU A 39 26.08 26.86 17.10
N HIS A 40 25.49 27.51 18.09
CA HIS A 40 25.55 28.95 18.20
C HIS A 40 26.90 29.38 18.80
N ALA A 41 27.47 30.46 18.28
CA ALA A 41 28.80 30.93 18.67
C ALA A 41 28.96 31.25 20.17
N SER A 42 27.87 31.47 20.91
CA SER A 42 27.90 31.60 22.37
C SER A 42 28.50 30.38 23.07
N LEU A 43 28.42 29.18 22.48
CA LEU A 43 29.05 27.98 23.05
C LEU A 43 30.57 28.05 23.05
N ARG A 44 31.20 28.88 22.19
CA ARG A 44 32.66 28.97 22.07
C ARG A 44 33.33 29.55 23.31
N GLN A 45 32.59 30.30 24.13
CA GLN A 45 33.09 30.95 25.34
C GLN A 45 32.39 30.35 26.56
N ASN A 46 33.15 30.01 27.59
CA ASN A 46 32.58 29.62 28.89
C ASN A 46 32.13 30.86 29.69
N SER A 47 31.42 30.62 30.80
CA SER A 47 30.91 31.65 31.73
C SER A 47 32.00 32.58 32.31
N SER A 48 33.27 32.14 32.28
CA SER A 48 34.45 32.87 32.76
C SER A 48 35.32 33.46 31.65
N GLY A 49 34.87 33.40 30.38
CA GLY A 49 35.56 33.96 29.21
C GLY A 49 36.94 33.36 28.88
N THR A 50 37.31 32.22 29.48
CA THR A 50 38.68 31.69 29.48
C THR A 50 38.86 30.26 28.94
N CYS A 51 37.81 29.60 28.42
CA CYS A 51 37.98 28.34 27.67
C CYS A 51 37.40 28.41 26.27
N ARG A 52 38.12 27.79 25.32
CA ARG A 52 37.58 27.36 24.04
C ARG A 52 36.79 26.07 24.29
N TRP A 53 35.52 26.05 23.90
CA TRP A 53 34.73 24.81 23.86
C TRP A 53 35.53 23.69 23.16
N GLY A 54 35.65 22.54 23.83
CA GLY A 54 36.57 21.48 23.42
C GLY A 54 36.51 20.25 24.32
N GLU A 55 37.42 19.30 24.11
CA GLU A 55 37.42 17.97 24.77
C GLU A 55 37.56 18.03 26.30
N TYR A 56 38.13 19.10 26.85
CA TYR A 56 38.40 19.26 28.28
C TYR A 56 37.70 20.51 28.83
N GLY A 57 36.96 20.37 29.93
CA GLY A 57 36.29 21.47 30.65
C GLY A 57 34.76 21.43 30.58
N GLU A 58 34.12 22.54 30.93
CA GLU A 58 32.66 22.71 30.80
C GLU A 58 32.24 22.56 29.32
N GLY A 59 31.30 21.67 29.03
CA GLY A 59 30.87 21.39 27.65
C GLY A 59 31.64 20.27 26.95
N GLY A 60 32.54 19.55 27.64
CA GLY A 60 33.33 18.45 27.08
C GLY A 60 32.52 17.21 26.69
N LEU A 61 31.48 16.85 27.45
CA LEU A 61 30.57 15.75 27.10
C LEU A 61 29.75 16.12 25.85
N LEU A 62 29.26 17.36 25.79
CA LEU A 62 28.56 17.87 24.63
C LEU A 62 29.48 17.97 23.41
N TRP A 63 30.71 18.41 23.59
CA TRP A 63 31.74 18.44 22.53
C TRP A 63 31.99 17.04 21.98
N ALA A 64 32.19 16.04 22.83
CA ALA A 64 32.42 14.67 22.40
C ALA A 64 31.24 14.11 21.57
N GLU A 65 30.00 14.39 21.99
CA GLU A 65 28.80 13.98 21.26
C GLU A 65 28.68 14.70 19.90
N CYS A 66 28.86 16.03 19.86
CA CYS A 66 28.76 16.82 18.64
C CYS A 66 29.91 16.55 17.66
N ASN A 67 31.15 16.38 18.15
CA ASN A 67 32.33 16.15 17.31
C ASN A 67 32.29 14.80 16.57
N SER A 68 31.48 13.84 17.07
CA SER A 68 31.19 12.60 16.35
C SER A 68 30.21 12.77 15.18
N ARG A 69 29.59 13.95 15.03
CA ARG A 69 28.56 14.27 14.04
C ARG A 69 28.97 15.49 13.20
N ASN A 70 28.34 15.67 12.04
CA ASN A 70 28.53 16.89 11.25
C ASN A 70 27.74 18.04 11.89
N PHE A 71 28.41 19.15 12.17
CA PHE A 71 27.78 20.36 12.71
C PHE A 71 28.31 21.63 12.04
N GLU A 72 27.49 22.68 12.06
CA GLU A 72 27.83 24.00 11.53
C GLU A 72 27.72 25.09 12.60
N TRP A 73 28.55 26.12 12.50
CA TRP A 73 28.51 27.27 13.40
C TRP A 73 27.70 28.42 12.82
N PHE A 74 26.98 29.14 13.68
CA PHE A 74 26.32 30.40 13.29
C PHE A 74 26.35 31.44 14.42
N GLU A 75 26.19 32.71 14.05
CA GLU A 75 26.34 33.88 14.94
C GLU A 75 25.08 34.77 15.03
N SER A 76 24.07 34.51 14.19
CA SER A 76 22.80 35.22 14.24
C SER A 76 21.95 34.78 15.44
N ASP A 77 20.86 35.52 15.70
CA ASP A 77 19.89 35.18 16.76
C ASP A 77 19.59 33.67 16.78
N PRO A 78 19.72 32.96 17.92
CA PRO A 78 19.65 31.50 17.98
C PRO A 78 18.40 30.89 17.36
N LEU A 79 17.25 31.56 17.52
CA LEU A 79 15.98 31.08 16.98
C LEU A 79 15.77 31.56 15.54
N THR A 80 15.79 32.87 15.33
CA THR A 80 15.48 33.46 14.01
C THR A 80 16.50 33.05 12.97
N GLY A 81 17.79 33.04 13.35
CA GLY A 81 18.89 32.60 12.52
C GLY A 81 18.79 31.13 12.12
N LEU A 82 18.44 30.26 13.07
CA LEU A 82 18.25 28.84 12.80
C LEU A 82 17.06 28.60 11.86
N LEU A 83 15.93 29.28 12.07
CA LEU A 83 14.76 29.17 11.20
C LEU A 83 15.08 29.61 9.76
N LEU A 84 15.85 30.69 9.58
CA LEU A 84 16.33 31.13 8.26
C LEU A 84 17.26 30.09 7.62
N LYS A 85 18.16 29.49 8.40
CA LYS A 85 19.04 28.42 7.90
C LYS A 85 18.28 27.18 7.46
N VAL A 86 17.25 26.78 8.21
CA VAL A 86 16.37 25.67 7.82
C VAL A 86 15.62 26.01 6.53
N LYS A 87 15.13 27.24 6.38
CA LYS A 87 14.49 27.66 5.12
C LYS A 87 15.45 27.58 3.93
N GLU A 88 16.68 28.07 4.09
CA GLU A 88 17.73 28.02 3.08
C GLU A 88 18.07 26.56 2.69
N LEU A 89 18.29 25.69 3.68
CA LEU A 89 18.65 24.29 3.44
C LEU A 89 17.58 23.48 2.71
N TYR A 90 16.31 23.70 3.05
CA TYR A 90 15.19 22.94 2.50
C TYR A 90 14.46 23.68 1.37
N GLY A 91 14.96 24.84 0.92
CA GLY A 91 14.36 25.63 -0.15
C GLY A 91 12.93 26.10 0.16
N LEU A 92 12.65 26.44 1.42
CA LEU A 92 11.33 26.91 1.85
C LEU A 92 11.15 28.40 1.57
N ASP A 93 9.95 28.80 1.14
CA ASP A 93 9.61 30.20 0.91
C ASP A 93 9.79 31.06 2.19
N ASP A 94 10.27 32.29 2.01
CA ASP A 94 10.49 33.23 3.11
C ASP A 94 9.20 33.55 3.89
N GLY A 95 8.03 33.45 3.24
CA GLY A 95 6.73 33.65 3.86
C GLY A 95 6.25 32.53 4.78
N ILE A 96 6.91 31.36 4.80
CA ILE A 96 6.51 30.23 5.65
C ILE A 96 6.82 30.54 7.11
N THR A 97 5.82 30.40 7.97
CA THR A 97 5.97 30.56 9.42
C THR A 97 6.08 29.20 10.10
N PHE A 98 7.01 29.09 11.06
CA PHE A 98 7.11 27.92 11.91
C PHE A 98 6.30 28.14 13.19
N ARG A 99 5.50 27.15 13.58
CA ARG A 99 4.69 27.19 14.78
C ARG A 99 5.52 26.81 16.01
N ASN A 100 5.41 27.60 17.08
CA ASN A 100 6.00 27.26 18.37
C ASN A 100 5.20 26.13 19.03
N VAL A 101 5.85 25.01 19.32
CA VAL A 101 5.29 23.84 20.00
C VAL A 101 5.99 23.56 21.33
N SER A 102 6.67 24.56 21.89
CA SER A 102 7.37 24.45 23.17
C SER A 102 6.38 24.23 24.30
N VAL A 103 6.65 23.23 25.14
CA VAL A 103 5.87 22.94 26.35
C VAL A 103 6.58 23.56 27.54
N CYS A 104 5.82 24.23 28.42
CA CYS A 104 6.37 24.88 29.61
C CYS A 104 7.09 23.85 30.51
N THR A 105 8.28 24.22 31.00
CA THR A 105 9.14 23.36 31.83
C THR A 105 8.96 23.63 33.33
N GLU A 106 8.11 24.57 33.72
CA GLU A 106 7.84 24.87 35.13
C GLU A 106 7.23 23.65 35.85
N ASP A 107 7.70 23.38 37.07
CA ASP A 107 7.28 22.27 37.94
C ASP A 107 7.44 20.84 37.36
N ARG A 108 8.32 20.67 36.37
CA ARG A 108 8.71 19.36 35.85
C ARG A 108 9.81 18.72 36.71
N PRO A 109 9.76 17.39 36.96
CA PRO A 109 10.91 16.68 37.52
C PRO A 109 12.13 16.79 36.59
N PHE A 110 13.33 16.79 37.17
CA PHE A 110 14.56 16.83 36.38
C PHE A 110 14.67 15.62 35.44
N PRO A 111 15.19 15.81 34.21
CA PRO A 111 15.51 14.70 33.31
C PRO A 111 16.44 13.68 33.96
N LEU A 112 16.36 12.43 33.50
CA LEU A 112 17.21 11.37 34.02
C LEU A 112 18.68 11.63 33.64
N HIS A 113 19.59 11.51 34.61
CA HIS A 113 21.03 11.60 34.37
C HIS A 113 21.48 10.59 33.32
N LEU A 114 22.44 10.99 32.48
CA LEU A 114 22.89 10.17 31.35
C LEU A 114 23.39 8.79 31.81
N GLY A 115 24.17 8.75 32.91
CA GLY A 115 24.67 7.51 33.49
C GLY A 115 23.54 6.55 33.89
N THR A 116 22.51 7.07 34.58
CA THR A 116 21.36 6.27 34.99
C THR A 116 20.54 5.80 33.79
N ALA A 117 20.29 6.68 32.82
CA ALA A 117 19.54 6.38 31.60
C ALA A 117 20.18 5.24 30.77
N THR A 118 21.51 5.24 30.71
CA THR A 118 22.31 4.16 30.11
C THR A 118 22.26 2.89 30.95
N GLN A 119 22.50 2.96 32.26
CA GLN A 119 22.56 1.79 33.16
C GLN A 119 21.24 1.02 33.24
N ILE A 120 20.10 1.70 33.20
CA ILE A 120 18.79 1.06 33.18
C ILE A 120 18.37 0.60 31.78
N GLY A 121 19.15 0.89 30.74
CA GLY A 121 18.84 0.51 29.37
C GLY A 121 17.65 1.25 28.75
N ALA A 122 17.36 2.47 29.23
CA ALA A 122 16.43 3.39 28.57
C ALA A 122 17.04 3.94 27.27
N ILE A 123 18.35 4.23 27.31
CA ILE A 123 19.18 4.53 26.14
C ILE A 123 19.89 3.22 25.70
N PRO A 124 19.74 2.79 24.44
CA PRO A 124 20.43 1.60 23.93
C PRO A 124 21.95 1.74 24.10
N THR A 125 22.57 0.84 24.85
CA THR A 125 24.01 0.82 25.10
C THR A 125 24.51 -0.62 25.01
N GLU A 126 25.66 -0.83 24.38
CA GLU A 126 26.24 -2.16 24.22
C GLU A 126 26.48 -2.82 25.58
N GLY A 127 26.10 -4.10 25.70
CA GLY A 127 26.23 -4.87 26.93
C GLY A 127 25.15 -4.61 28.00
N ILE A 128 24.25 -3.63 27.82
CA ILE A 128 23.19 -3.32 28.79
C ILE A 128 21.81 -3.80 28.28
N PRO A 129 21.06 -4.62 29.05
CA PRO A 129 19.70 -5.02 28.70
C PRO A 129 18.75 -3.83 28.62
N SER A 130 17.84 -3.85 27.64
CA SER A 130 16.89 -2.75 27.46
C SER A 130 15.66 -2.89 28.36
N LEU A 131 15.46 -1.95 29.29
CA LEU A 131 14.26 -1.90 30.14
C LEU A 131 12.96 -1.84 29.33
N LEU A 132 12.96 -1.13 28.20
CA LEU A 132 11.77 -1.00 27.35
C LEU A 132 11.30 -2.35 26.78
N LYS A 133 12.23 -3.27 26.50
CA LYS A 133 11.90 -4.64 26.05
C LYS A 133 11.30 -5.50 27.17
N VAL A 134 11.49 -5.11 28.43
CA VAL A 134 10.91 -5.79 29.60
C VAL A 134 9.55 -5.20 29.95
N LEU A 135 9.40 -3.87 29.85
CA LEU A 135 8.16 -3.16 30.17
C LEU A 135 7.07 -3.33 29.11
N LEU A 136 7.45 -3.44 27.84
CA LEU A 136 6.51 -3.47 26.72
C LEU A 136 6.38 -4.88 26.14
N PRO A 137 5.17 -5.26 25.66
CA PRO A 137 4.99 -6.52 24.94
C PRO A 137 5.96 -6.63 23.75
N GLY A 138 6.43 -7.83 23.44
CA GLY A 138 7.44 -8.05 22.40
C GLY A 138 7.03 -7.62 20.98
N ASN A 139 5.73 -7.41 20.74
CA ASN A 139 5.18 -6.90 19.49
C ASN A 139 5.05 -5.36 19.47
N CYS A 140 5.28 -4.68 20.58
CA CYS A 140 5.24 -3.23 20.68
C CYS A 140 6.50 -2.65 20.03
N THR A 141 6.33 -1.95 18.90
CA THR A 141 7.43 -1.37 18.13
C THR A 141 7.05 0.03 17.64
N GLY A 142 8.05 0.84 17.27
CA GLY A 142 7.83 2.18 16.73
C GLY A 142 7.45 3.22 17.78
N LEU A 143 6.38 4.00 17.50
CA LEU A 143 6.02 5.20 18.27
C LEU A 143 5.73 4.96 19.76
N PRO A 144 5.01 3.91 20.18
CA PRO A 144 4.74 3.70 21.61
C PRO A 144 6.03 3.49 22.42
N VAL A 145 7.01 2.77 21.87
CA VAL A 145 8.32 2.57 22.51
C VAL A 145 9.07 3.89 22.67
N LEU A 146 9.01 4.75 21.64
CA LEU A 146 9.62 6.08 21.67
C LEU A 146 8.93 6.98 22.70
N TYR A 147 7.59 6.94 22.78
CA TYR A 147 6.83 7.71 23.76
C TYR A 147 7.17 7.31 25.20
N ILE A 148 7.19 6.01 25.50
CA ILE A 148 7.55 5.52 26.85
C ILE A 148 9.02 5.82 27.17
N ARG A 149 9.92 5.72 26.19
CA ARG A 149 11.32 6.14 26.37
C ARG A 149 11.40 7.62 26.74
N ASP A 150 10.71 8.48 26.00
CA ASP A 150 10.73 9.92 26.25
C ASP A 150 10.13 10.27 27.61
N LEU A 151 9.01 9.64 27.99
CA LEU A 151 8.44 9.80 29.35
C LEU A 151 9.41 9.40 30.47
N LEU A 152 10.23 8.37 30.28
CA LEU A 152 11.22 7.95 31.28
C LEU A 152 12.42 8.90 31.38
N LEU A 153 12.90 9.39 30.23
CA LEU A 153 14.07 10.27 30.16
C LEU A 153 13.71 11.71 30.53
N ASN A 154 12.51 12.12 30.13
CA ASN A 154 11.97 13.46 30.26
C ASN A 154 10.56 13.31 30.90
N PRO A 155 10.45 13.10 32.22
CA PRO A 155 9.15 12.94 32.90
C PRO A 155 8.32 14.23 32.81
N PRO A 156 7.02 14.19 32.49
CA PRO A 156 6.21 15.40 32.40
C PRO A 156 5.94 16.01 33.79
N ASN A 157 5.28 17.16 33.85
CA ASN A 157 4.85 17.75 35.12
C ASN A 157 3.87 16.83 35.88
N TYR A 158 3.65 17.13 37.16
CA TYR A 158 2.84 16.28 38.04
C TYR A 158 1.38 16.14 37.58
N GLU A 159 0.80 17.20 37.04
CA GLU A 159 -0.59 17.19 36.53
C GLU A 159 -0.74 16.20 35.38
N ILE A 160 0.12 16.31 34.36
CA ILE A 160 0.11 15.41 33.20
C ILE A 160 0.42 13.98 33.61
N ALA A 161 1.39 13.76 34.51
CA ALA A 161 1.69 12.44 35.04
C ALA A 161 0.47 11.82 35.77
N THR A 162 -0.26 12.63 36.53
CA THR A 162 -1.49 12.22 37.21
C THR A 162 -2.60 11.88 36.20
N THR A 163 -2.74 12.66 35.15
CA THR A 163 -3.67 12.39 34.05
C THR A 163 -3.36 11.07 33.36
N VAL A 164 -2.10 10.82 32.98
CA VAL A 164 -1.68 9.53 32.40
C VAL A 164 -2.01 8.36 33.35
N GLN A 165 -1.74 8.52 34.65
CA GLN A 165 -2.07 7.51 35.65
C GLN A 165 -3.59 7.28 35.77
N ALA A 166 -4.40 8.34 35.75
CA ALA A 166 -5.86 8.25 35.79
C ALA A 166 -6.40 7.52 34.56
N THR A 167 -5.87 7.82 33.37
CA THR A 167 -6.20 7.12 32.12
C THR A 167 -5.91 5.62 32.24
N CYS A 168 -4.73 5.24 32.72
CA CYS A 168 -4.39 3.81 32.91
C CYS A 168 -5.31 3.10 33.90
N ARG A 169 -5.71 3.76 35.00
CA ARG A 169 -6.68 3.20 35.96
C ARG A 169 -8.05 2.99 35.33
N LEU A 170 -8.52 3.99 34.56
CA LEU A 170 -9.81 3.94 33.90
C LEU A 170 -9.84 2.84 32.85
N MET A 171 -8.78 2.73 32.01
CA MET A 171 -8.59 1.64 31.04
C MET A 171 -8.68 0.24 31.66
N ASN A 172 -8.22 0.06 32.90
CA ASN A 172 -8.31 -1.23 33.60
C ASN A 172 -9.73 -1.58 34.07
N SER A 173 -10.62 -0.59 34.18
CA SER A 173 -12.01 -0.77 34.60
C SER A 173 -12.98 -1.03 33.44
N VAL A 174 -12.56 -0.74 32.20
CA VAL A 174 -13.38 -0.88 31.00
C VAL A 174 -13.71 -2.34 30.71
N THR A 175 -14.94 -2.56 30.23
CA THR A 175 -15.44 -3.88 29.81
C THR A 175 -15.72 -3.96 28.31
N CYS A 176 -15.88 -2.83 27.63
CA CYS A 176 -15.97 -2.80 26.18
C CYS A 176 -14.62 -3.08 25.50
N SER A 177 -14.68 -3.48 24.24
CA SER A 177 -13.49 -3.53 23.39
C SER A 177 -12.90 -2.13 23.19
N ILE A 178 -11.61 -2.08 22.85
CA ILE A 178 -10.86 -0.83 22.71
C ILE A 178 -10.31 -0.76 21.28
N PRO A 179 -10.37 0.39 20.61
CA PRO A 179 -9.76 0.57 19.29
C PRO A 179 -8.28 0.18 19.21
N ASP A 180 -7.88 -0.47 18.11
CA ASP A 180 -6.49 -0.80 17.80
C ASP A 180 -5.84 0.32 16.97
N PHE A 181 -5.31 1.32 17.66
CA PHE A 181 -4.71 2.49 17.03
C PHE A 181 -3.50 2.15 16.17
N THR A 182 -3.62 2.41 14.86
CA THR A 182 -2.48 2.30 13.96
C THR A 182 -1.51 3.46 14.17
N CYS A 183 -0.36 3.18 14.75
CA CYS A 183 0.71 4.15 14.97
C CYS A 183 1.43 4.48 13.64
N VAL A 184 1.22 5.69 13.10
CA VAL A 184 1.91 6.20 11.91
C VAL A 184 2.60 7.51 12.25
N SER A 185 3.81 7.74 11.71
CA SER A 185 4.53 9.00 11.90
C SER A 185 3.77 10.17 11.26
N PRO A 186 3.38 11.21 12.03
CA PRO A 186 2.70 12.38 11.49
C PRO A 186 3.53 13.10 10.41
N ALA A 187 4.84 13.24 10.63
CA ALA A 187 5.76 13.86 9.68
C ALA A 187 5.75 13.18 8.30
N LYS A 188 5.68 11.83 8.29
CA LYS A 188 5.57 11.06 7.05
C LYS A 188 4.26 11.38 6.32
N LEU A 189 3.14 11.40 7.04
CA LEU A 189 1.83 11.66 6.45
C LEU A 189 1.72 13.08 5.90
N VAL A 190 2.18 14.08 6.65
CA VAL A 190 2.19 15.48 6.20
C VAL A 190 3.02 15.62 4.93
N LYS A 191 4.23 15.04 4.88
CA LYS A 191 5.08 15.09 3.69
C LYS A 191 4.39 14.45 2.46
N LEU A 192 3.77 13.29 2.62
CA LEU A 192 3.05 12.63 1.52
C LEU A 192 1.86 13.46 1.03
N LEU A 193 1.13 14.10 1.96
CA LEU A 193 0.01 14.97 1.63
C LEU A 193 0.46 16.25 0.91
N GLU A 194 1.54 16.88 1.36
CA GLU A 194 2.11 18.07 0.71
C GLU A 194 2.62 17.77 -0.70
N LEU A 195 3.26 16.60 -0.89
CA LEU A 195 3.74 16.15 -2.20
C LEU A 195 2.63 15.60 -3.11
N ARG A 196 1.40 15.43 -2.60
CA ARG A 196 0.28 14.77 -3.28
C ARG A 196 0.59 13.32 -3.72
N GLU A 197 1.40 12.62 -2.92
CA GLU A 197 1.85 11.24 -3.16
C GLU A 197 1.17 10.23 -2.23
N THR A 198 0.20 10.66 -1.42
CA THR A 198 -0.55 9.78 -0.53
C THR A 198 -1.41 8.80 -1.32
N ASN A 199 -1.14 7.51 -1.14
CA ASN A 199 -1.93 6.45 -1.76
C ASN A 199 -3.20 6.11 -0.96
N HIS A 200 -4.11 5.33 -1.55
CA HIS A 200 -5.36 4.90 -0.90
C HIS A 200 -5.13 4.18 0.43
N ILE A 201 -4.05 3.39 0.58
CA ILE A 201 -3.74 2.66 1.81
C ILE A 201 -3.45 3.63 2.97
N GLU A 202 -2.67 4.67 2.72
CA GLU A 202 -2.35 5.68 3.73
C GLU A 202 -3.58 6.54 4.07
N PHE A 203 -4.45 6.85 3.11
CA PHE A 203 -5.73 7.50 3.42
C PHE A 203 -6.67 6.59 4.23
N CYS A 204 -6.74 5.29 3.93
CA CYS A 204 -7.47 4.33 4.76
C CYS A 204 -6.91 4.32 6.19
N ARG A 205 -5.57 4.35 6.36
CA ARG A 205 -4.94 4.44 7.68
C ARG A 205 -5.26 5.73 8.42
N ILE A 206 -5.28 6.87 7.72
CA ILE A 206 -5.70 8.15 8.32
C ILE A 206 -7.14 8.02 8.80
N LYS A 207 -8.06 7.64 7.90
CA LYS A 207 -9.48 7.48 8.22
C LYS A 207 -9.70 6.55 9.41
N ASN A 208 -9.03 5.41 9.40
CA ASN A 208 -9.06 4.43 10.48
C ASN A 208 -8.80 5.07 11.85
N VAL A 209 -7.73 5.86 11.99
CA VAL A 209 -7.42 6.55 13.25
C VAL A 209 -8.50 7.58 13.61
N LEU A 210 -9.04 8.30 12.63
CA LEU A 210 -10.12 9.26 12.85
C LEU A 210 -11.40 8.57 13.34
N ASP A 211 -11.80 7.47 12.70
CA ASP A 211 -12.98 6.70 13.08
C ASP A 211 -12.83 6.07 14.47
N GLU A 212 -11.63 5.67 14.85
CA GLU A 212 -11.33 5.16 16.20
C GLU A 212 -11.46 6.24 17.26
N VAL A 213 -11.03 7.48 16.99
CA VAL A 213 -11.26 8.64 17.87
C VAL A 213 -12.76 8.93 17.98
N LEU A 214 -13.50 8.93 16.87
CA LEU A 214 -14.95 9.13 16.85
C LEU A 214 -15.70 8.00 17.59
N HIS A 215 -15.20 6.77 17.50
CA HIS A 215 -15.73 5.62 18.25
C HIS A 215 -15.51 5.77 19.75
N MET A 216 -14.31 6.19 20.19
CA MET A 216 -14.04 6.49 21.59
C MET A 216 -14.93 7.62 22.10
N HIS A 217 -15.11 8.67 21.30
CA HIS A 217 -15.98 9.80 21.65
C HIS A 217 -17.45 9.36 21.83
N SER A 218 -17.93 8.47 20.97
CA SER A 218 -19.33 8.00 20.98
C SER A 218 -19.62 6.97 22.08
N SER A 219 -18.58 6.28 22.57
CA SER A 219 -18.71 5.20 23.55
C SER A 219 -18.62 5.74 24.98
N PRO A 220 -19.60 5.50 25.87
CA PRO A 220 -19.64 6.12 27.19
C PRO A 220 -18.47 5.70 28.10
N GLU A 221 -18.03 4.43 28.02
CA GLU A 221 -16.87 3.94 28.79
C GLU A 221 -15.52 4.51 28.29
N LEU A 222 -15.42 4.88 27.01
CA LEU A 222 -14.18 5.35 26.38
C LEU A 222 -14.10 6.87 26.27
N HIS A 223 -15.22 7.58 26.35
CA HIS A 223 -15.29 9.02 26.19
C HIS A 223 -14.44 9.76 27.24
N ASP A 224 -14.52 9.34 28.49
CA ASP A 224 -13.73 9.92 29.58
C ASP A 224 -12.23 9.62 29.41
N ILE A 225 -11.89 8.45 28.88
CA ILE A 225 -10.50 8.09 28.54
C ILE A 225 -9.96 9.01 27.45
N LEU A 226 -10.74 9.24 26.39
CA LEU A 226 -10.36 10.15 25.30
C LEU A 226 -10.14 11.57 25.81
N LYS A 227 -11.02 12.08 26.68
CA LYS A 227 -10.84 13.39 27.32
C LYS A 227 -9.55 13.49 28.11
N LEU A 228 -9.25 12.49 28.94
CA LEU A 228 -8.00 12.47 29.72
C LEU A 228 -6.75 12.37 28.82
N LEU A 229 -6.85 11.77 27.64
CA LEU A 229 -5.72 11.68 26.70
C LEU A 229 -5.37 13.00 26.00
N MET A 230 -6.23 14.02 26.07
CA MET A 230 -5.99 15.32 25.41
C MET A 230 -4.75 16.03 25.93
N ASP A 231 -4.58 16.15 27.24
CA ASP A 231 -3.44 16.89 27.81
C ASP A 231 -2.10 16.17 27.55
N PRO A 232 -1.98 14.84 27.76
CA PRO A 232 -0.77 14.11 27.38
C PRO A 232 -0.47 14.17 25.87
N ALA A 233 -1.50 14.13 25.01
CA ALA A 233 -1.33 14.26 23.57
C ALA A 233 -0.84 15.67 23.19
N TRP A 234 -1.36 16.71 23.82
CA TRP A 234 -0.85 18.07 23.66
C TRP A 234 0.62 18.16 24.06
N VAL A 235 1.02 17.64 25.21
CA VAL A 235 2.45 17.67 25.63
C VAL A 235 3.34 16.91 24.67
N ALA A 236 2.89 15.75 24.16
CA ALA A 236 3.68 14.93 23.25
C ALA A 236 3.83 15.54 21.84
N THR A 237 2.82 16.27 21.37
CA THR A 237 2.78 16.84 20.02
C THR A 237 3.11 18.33 19.97
N GLY A 238 3.01 19.00 21.12
CA GLY A 238 3.00 20.45 21.29
C GLY A 238 1.85 21.17 20.56
N LEU A 239 0.81 20.44 20.13
CA LEU A 239 -0.37 20.99 19.49
C LEU A 239 -1.55 21.05 20.47
N LYS A 240 -1.90 22.26 20.91
CA LYS A 240 -3.07 22.46 21.76
C LYS A 240 -4.32 22.59 20.90
N ILE A 241 -5.22 21.62 21.01
CA ILE A 241 -6.49 21.58 20.28
C ILE A 241 -7.60 21.39 21.30
N GLU A 242 -8.70 22.12 21.15
CA GLU A 242 -9.88 21.93 21.98
C GLU A 242 -10.57 20.60 21.65
N PHE A 243 -11.11 19.93 22.67
CA PHE A 243 -11.69 18.58 22.53
C PHE A 243 -12.77 18.50 21.45
N GLU A 244 -13.73 19.44 21.46
CA GLU A 244 -14.82 19.47 20.49
C GLU A 244 -14.32 19.79 19.07
N THR A 245 -13.29 20.64 18.94
CA THR A 245 -12.67 20.93 17.65
C THR A 245 -11.97 19.70 17.09
N LEU A 246 -11.27 18.92 17.91
CA LEU A 246 -10.65 17.67 17.46
C LEU A 246 -11.71 16.72 16.89
N VAL A 247 -12.81 16.53 17.61
CA VAL A 247 -13.91 15.64 17.19
C VAL A 247 -14.54 16.12 15.88
N SER A 248 -14.86 17.42 15.75
CA SER A 248 -15.48 17.97 14.54
C SER A 248 -14.55 17.86 13.32
N GLU A 249 -13.25 18.09 13.49
CA GLU A 249 -12.27 17.94 12.42
C GLU A 249 -12.10 16.47 12.03
N CYS A 250 -12.08 15.55 13.00
CA CYS A 250 -12.05 14.12 12.71
C CYS A 250 -13.26 13.68 11.89
N GLU A 251 -14.47 14.14 12.24
CA GLU A 251 -15.70 13.84 11.48
C GLU A 251 -15.62 14.40 10.06
N TRP A 252 -15.20 15.66 9.91
CA TRP A 252 -15.08 16.31 8.61
C TRP A 252 -14.07 15.60 7.69
N VAL A 253 -12.86 15.32 8.20
CA VAL A 253 -11.82 14.63 7.42
C VAL A 253 -12.24 13.19 7.10
N SER A 254 -12.83 12.47 8.05
CA SER A 254 -13.28 11.09 7.82
C SER A 254 -14.34 11.04 6.70
N LYS A 255 -15.34 11.94 6.76
CA LYS A 255 -16.36 12.06 5.70
C LYS A 255 -15.74 12.41 4.35
N ARG A 256 -14.76 13.32 4.33
CA ARG A 256 -14.09 13.71 3.08
C ARG A 256 -13.33 12.55 2.44
N ILE A 257 -12.69 11.70 3.24
CA ILE A 257 -12.03 10.48 2.75
C ILE A 257 -13.07 9.46 2.27
N ASP A 258 -14.20 9.32 2.98
CA ASP A 258 -15.31 8.43 2.58
C ASP A 258 -15.94 8.81 1.24
N GLU A 259 -15.97 10.09 0.90
CA GLU A 259 -16.45 10.55 -0.41
C GLU A 259 -15.51 10.14 -1.55
N MET A 260 -14.25 9.80 -1.25
CA MET A 260 -13.21 9.53 -2.26
C MET A 260 -12.88 8.04 -2.40
N ILE A 261 -12.73 7.33 -1.28
CA ILE A 261 -12.24 5.94 -1.25
C ILE A 261 -13.40 4.95 -1.33
N SER A 262 -13.25 3.92 -2.15
CA SER A 262 -14.22 2.82 -2.20
C SER A 262 -13.92 1.78 -1.12
N PHE A 263 -14.97 1.22 -0.51
CA PHE A 263 -14.88 0.13 0.46
C PHE A 263 -15.47 -1.16 -0.09
N ASP A 264 -15.10 -2.29 0.52
CA ASP A 264 -15.58 -3.62 0.13
C ASP A 264 -17.12 -3.68 0.09
N GLY A 265 -17.67 -4.00 -1.08
CA GLY A 265 -19.10 -4.22 -1.28
C GLY A 265 -19.85 -3.16 -2.09
N GLU A 266 -19.18 -2.14 -2.62
CA GLU A 266 -19.81 -1.19 -3.56
C GLU A 266 -20.06 -1.85 -4.93
N SER A 267 -21.33 -1.84 -5.38
CA SER A 267 -21.79 -2.49 -6.62
C SER A 267 -21.25 -1.89 -7.91
N ASP A 268 -20.72 -0.66 -7.81
CA ASP A 268 -20.48 0.20 -8.96
C ASP A 268 -19.08 -0.01 -9.57
N GLN A 269 -18.33 -0.97 -9.01
CA GLN A 269 -16.94 -1.30 -9.29
C GLN A 269 -16.80 -2.61 -10.12
N LYS A 270 -17.76 -2.95 -10.98
CA LYS A 270 -17.62 -4.13 -11.87
C LYS A 270 -16.57 -3.89 -12.96
N ILE A 271 -15.89 -4.96 -13.40
CA ILE A 271 -14.93 -4.91 -14.53
C ILE A 271 -15.67 -4.52 -15.78
N SER A 272 -15.18 -3.47 -16.45
CA SER A 272 -15.71 -3.09 -17.74
C SER A 272 -15.48 -4.24 -18.71
N SER A 273 -16.36 -4.35 -19.68
CA SER A 273 -16.26 -5.38 -20.69
C SER A 273 -16.58 -4.78 -22.02
N PHE A 274 -15.80 -5.15 -23.03
CA PHE A 274 -16.06 -4.74 -24.40
C PHE A 274 -16.10 -5.98 -25.30
N PRO A 275 -17.06 -6.08 -26.24
CA PRO A 275 -17.14 -7.23 -27.13
C PRO A 275 -15.83 -7.45 -27.89
N ARG A 276 -15.37 -8.71 -27.97
CA ARG A 276 -14.12 -9.12 -28.69
C ARG A 276 -12.80 -8.70 -28.03
N ILE A 277 -12.82 -7.97 -26.92
CA ILE A 277 -11.63 -7.69 -26.12
C ILE A 277 -11.61 -8.64 -24.91
N PRO A 278 -10.48 -9.32 -24.62
CA PRO A 278 -10.37 -10.18 -23.44
C PRO A 278 -10.56 -9.39 -22.14
N ASN A 279 -11.14 -10.04 -21.11
CA ASN A 279 -11.31 -9.43 -19.79
C ASN A 279 -9.97 -9.04 -19.14
N GLU A 280 -8.89 -9.77 -19.46
CA GLU A 280 -7.52 -9.49 -18.99
C GLU A 280 -7.08 -8.04 -19.30
N PHE A 281 -7.50 -7.49 -20.45
CA PHE A 281 -7.22 -6.09 -20.80
C PHE A 281 -7.80 -5.13 -19.76
N PHE A 282 -9.05 -5.34 -19.34
CA PHE A 282 -9.71 -4.50 -18.35
C PHE A 282 -9.16 -4.75 -16.94
N GLU A 283 -8.80 -5.98 -16.62
CA GLU A 283 -8.13 -6.29 -15.35
C GLU A 283 -6.80 -5.54 -15.23
N ASP A 284 -5.97 -5.57 -16.28
CA ASP A 284 -4.69 -4.87 -16.31
C ASP A 284 -4.85 -3.35 -16.23
N MET A 285 -5.76 -2.78 -17.02
CA MET A 285 -5.95 -1.33 -17.10
C MET A 285 -6.65 -0.75 -15.87
N GLU A 286 -7.60 -1.47 -15.27
CA GLU A 286 -8.40 -0.96 -14.15
C GLU A 286 -7.82 -1.31 -12.77
N SER A 287 -7.03 -2.38 -12.63
CA SER A 287 -6.54 -2.88 -11.32
C SER A 287 -5.76 -1.87 -10.47
N SER A 288 -5.17 -0.85 -11.09
CA SER A 288 -4.34 0.15 -10.42
C SER A 288 -5.14 1.16 -9.59
N TRP A 289 -6.40 1.42 -9.94
CA TRP A 289 -7.25 2.44 -9.30
C TRP A 289 -8.60 1.88 -8.84
N LYS A 290 -9.05 0.79 -9.44
CA LYS A 290 -10.35 0.19 -9.15
C LYS A 290 -10.40 -0.47 -7.78
N GLY A 291 -11.55 -0.36 -7.12
CA GLY A 291 -11.73 -0.84 -5.75
C GLY A 291 -10.89 -0.05 -4.73
N ARG A 292 -10.20 1.01 -5.16
CA ARG A 292 -9.45 1.93 -4.30
C ARG A 292 -10.13 3.31 -4.23
N ILE A 293 -10.67 3.78 -5.35
CA ILE A 293 -11.33 5.09 -5.48
C ILE A 293 -12.77 4.88 -5.98
N LYS A 294 -13.69 5.71 -5.51
CA LYS A 294 -15.08 5.70 -5.95
C LYS A 294 -15.19 6.08 -7.42
N ARG A 295 -16.07 5.39 -8.14
CA ARG A 295 -16.30 5.55 -9.58
C ARG A 295 -16.61 6.99 -10.01
N ILE A 296 -17.31 7.76 -9.18
CA ILE A 296 -17.64 9.16 -9.46
C ILE A 296 -16.42 10.05 -9.71
N HIS A 297 -15.24 9.64 -9.26
CA HIS A 297 -13.98 10.37 -9.47
C HIS A 297 -13.10 9.73 -10.55
N LEU A 298 -13.60 8.71 -11.24
CA LEU A 298 -12.87 7.90 -12.22
C LEU A 298 -13.57 7.84 -13.58
N GLU A 299 -14.60 8.67 -13.81
CA GLU A 299 -15.40 8.63 -15.03
C GLU A 299 -14.54 8.84 -16.29
N ASP A 300 -13.60 9.79 -16.22
CA ASP A 300 -12.67 10.08 -17.32
C ASP A 300 -11.74 8.89 -17.63
N GLU A 301 -11.24 8.20 -16.60
CA GLU A 301 -10.40 7.02 -16.73
C GLU A 301 -11.16 5.83 -17.31
N PHE A 302 -12.40 5.60 -16.86
CA PHE A 302 -13.26 4.57 -17.44
C PHE A 302 -13.57 4.86 -18.92
N GLU A 303 -13.82 6.13 -19.27
CA GLU A 303 -13.99 6.53 -20.66
C GLU A 303 -12.73 6.31 -21.50
N GLU A 304 -11.55 6.60 -20.96
CA GLU A 304 -10.28 6.38 -21.65
C GLU A 304 -10.01 4.90 -21.90
N VAL A 305 -10.26 4.03 -20.91
CA VAL A 305 -10.20 2.57 -21.09
C VAL A 305 -11.20 2.12 -22.15
N GLY A 306 -12.41 2.70 -22.16
CA GLY A 306 -13.41 2.46 -23.20
C GLY A 306 -12.93 2.84 -24.61
N ARG A 307 -12.35 4.03 -24.77
CA ARG A 307 -11.77 4.50 -26.04
C ARG A 307 -10.62 3.61 -26.50
N ALA A 308 -9.76 3.18 -25.59
CA ALA A 308 -8.66 2.28 -25.89
C ALA A 308 -9.16 0.89 -26.32
N ALA A 309 -10.18 0.35 -25.63
CA ALA A 309 -10.81 -0.91 -26.00
C ALA A 309 -11.49 -0.84 -27.38
N GLU A 310 -12.16 0.27 -27.68
CA GLU A 310 -12.76 0.51 -29.00
C GLU A 310 -11.69 0.55 -30.10
N ALA A 311 -10.63 1.32 -29.91
CA ALA A 311 -9.52 1.41 -30.85
C ALA A 311 -8.86 0.03 -31.09
N LEU A 312 -8.63 -0.74 -30.03
CA LEU A 312 -8.09 -2.10 -30.13
C LEU A 312 -9.08 -3.04 -30.84
N SER A 313 -10.37 -2.93 -30.56
CA SER A 313 -11.40 -3.74 -31.21
C SER A 313 -11.49 -3.45 -32.70
N ILE A 314 -11.36 -2.18 -33.10
CA ILE A 314 -11.30 -1.78 -34.51
C ILE A 314 -10.07 -2.40 -35.17
N ALA A 315 -8.87 -2.22 -34.58
CA ALA A 315 -7.64 -2.79 -35.12
C ALA A 315 -7.72 -4.32 -35.30
N VAL A 316 -8.23 -5.05 -34.30
CA VAL A 316 -8.41 -6.51 -34.40
C VAL A 316 -9.47 -6.88 -35.46
N SER A 317 -10.56 -6.12 -35.53
CA SER A 317 -11.67 -6.39 -36.44
C SER A 317 -11.38 -6.06 -37.89
N GLU A 318 -10.57 -5.05 -38.15
CA GLU A 318 -10.19 -4.64 -39.50
C GLU A 318 -8.97 -5.42 -40.00
N ASP A 319 -7.93 -5.59 -39.16
CA ASP A 319 -6.67 -6.17 -39.62
C ASP A 319 -6.67 -7.70 -39.61
N PHE A 320 -7.26 -8.32 -38.58
CA PHE A 320 -7.06 -9.76 -38.32
C PHE A 320 -8.30 -10.62 -38.60
N LEU A 321 -9.48 -10.14 -38.22
CA LEU A 321 -10.72 -10.92 -38.39
C LEU A 321 -11.04 -11.31 -39.85
N PRO A 322 -10.84 -10.45 -40.87
CA PRO A 322 -11.08 -10.82 -42.26
C PRO A 322 -10.12 -11.93 -42.72
N ILE A 323 -8.84 -11.82 -42.34
CA ILE A 323 -7.79 -12.79 -42.68
C ILE A 323 -8.10 -14.14 -42.02
N TYR A 324 -8.36 -14.14 -40.72
CA TYR A 324 -8.67 -15.36 -39.97
C TYR A 324 -9.94 -16.05 -40.46
N SER A 325 -11.01 -15.28 -40.69
CA SER A 325 -12.28 -15.82 -41.20
C SER A 325 -12.09 -16.49 -42.55
N ARG A 326 -11.23 -15.93 -43.43
CA ARG A 326 -10.92 -16.52 -44.73
C ARG A 326 -10.10 -17.79 -44.61
N ILE A 327 -9.04 -17.78 -43.78
CA ILE A 327 -8.24 -18.97 -43.49
C ILE A 327 -9.14 -20.11 -43.00
N LYS A 328 -10.04 -19.82 -42.04
CA LYS A 328 -10.98 -20.79 -41.47
C LYS A 328 -11.98 -21.33 -42.50
N ALA A 329 -12.50 -20.47 -43.38
CA ALA A 329 -13.40 -20.90 -44.46
C ALA A 329 -12.72 -21.87 -45.43
N MET A 330 -11.44 -21.64 -45.74
CA MET A 330 -10.66 -22.48 -46.67
C MET A 330 -10.15 -23.79 -46.04
N THR A 331 -9.95 -23.83 -44.73
CA THR A 331 -9.50 -25.03 -43.99
C THR A 331 -10.64 -25.91 -43.49
N SER A 332 -11.90 -25.52 -43.68
CA SER A 332 -13.06 -26.30 -43.25
C SER A 332 -13.16 -27.67 -43.98
N PRO A 333 -13.30 -28.80 -43.26
CA PRO A 333 -13.31 -30.15 -43.85
C PRO A 333 -14.45 -30.41 -44.84
N LEU A 334 -15.54 -29.65 -44.71
CA LEU A 334 -16.78 -29.83 -45.48
C LEU A 334 -16.78 -29.15 -46.85
N GLY A 335 -15.64 -28.63 -47.32
CA GLY A 335 -15.50 -28.16 -48.69
C GLY A 335 -16.49 -27.06 -49.04
N GLY A 336 -16.31 -25.87 -48.47
CA GLY A 336 -16.82 -24.66 -49.12
C GLY A 336 -16.33 -24.62 -50.57
N SER A 337 -17.12 -24.06 -51.49
CA SER A 337 -16.82 -24.05 -52.92
C SER A 337 -15.36 -23.69 -53.17
N ARG A 338 -14.56 -24.68 -53.60
CA ARG A 338 -13.19 -24.48 -54.15
C ARG A 338 -13.16 -23.60 -55.41
N GLY A 339 -14.32 -23.12 -55.85
CA GLY A 339 -14.48 -22.13 -56.90
C GLY A 339 -14.79 -20.77 -56.30
N GLU A 340 -13.76 -20.01 -55.99
CA GLU A 340 -13.65 -18.58 -56.31
C GLU A 340 -12.19 -18.19 -56.04
N VAL A 341 -11.50 -17.72 -57.09
CA VAL A 341 -10.14 -17.18 -56.98
C VAL A 341 -10.18 -16.09 -55.93
N SER A 342 -9.61 -16.39 -54.78
CA SER A 342 -9.66 -15.51 -53.62
C SER A 342 -8.52 -14.54 -53.78
N TYR A 343 -8.84 -13.31 -54.14
CA TYR A 343 -7.88 -12.23 -54.26
C TYR A 343 -7.77 -11.53 -52.91
N VAL A 344 -6.60 -11.60 -52.28
CA VAL A 344 -6.30 -10.95 -50.99
C VAL A 344 -5.39 -9.77 -51.22
N LEU A 345 -5.82 -8.59 -50.76
CA LEU A 345 -5.00 -7.38 -50.70
C LEU A 345 -4.74 -7.08 -49.23
N ILE A 346 -3.47 -7.13 -48.81
CA ILE A 346 -3.04 -6.77 -47.46
C ILE A 346 -2.12 -5.57 -47.59
N ASP A 347 -2.46 -4.49 -46.90
CA ASP A 347 -1.64 -3.28 -46.83
C ASP A 347 -1.14 -3.09 -45.41
N GLU A 348 0.18 -3.16 -45.22
CA GLU A 348 0.88 -2.87 -43.96
C GLU A 348 0.35 -3.56 -42.69
N ILE A 349 0.16 -4.89 -42.74
CA ILE A 349 -0.31 -5.66 -41.59
C ILE A 349 0.61 -5.52 -40.36
N CYS A 350 0.00 -5.58 -39.16
CA CYS A 350 0.68 -5.44 -37.87
C CYS A 350 1.31 -4.05 -37.65
N ARG A 351 0.70 -2.99 -38.19
CA ARG A 351 1.09 -1.62 -37.87
C ARG A 351 0.77 -1.30 -36.41
N GLY A 352 1.72 -0.70 -35.68
CA GLY A 352 1.52 -0.29 -34.28
C GLY A 352 1.85 -1.34 -33.21
N THR A 353 2.45 -2.47 -33.58
CA THR A 353 3.04 -3.42 -32.62
C THR A 353 4.57 -3.37 -32.65
N GLU A 354 5.21 -4.08 -31.71
CA GLU A 354 6.66 -4.27 -31.71
C GLU A 354 7.12 -4.88 -33.05
N THR A 355 8.01 -4.19 -33.76
CA THR A 355 8.41 -4.52 -35.14
C THR A 355 8.85 -5.98 -35.29
N ALA A 356 9.61 -6.52 -34.34
CA ALA A 356 10.09 -7.90 -34.38
C ALA A 356 8.93 -8.92 -34.32
N LYS A 357 8.01 -8.76 -33.35
CA LYS A 357 6.85 -9.65 -33.20
C LYS A 357 5.88 -9.50 -34.37
N GLY A 358 5.61 -8.26 -34.79
CA GLY A 358 4.78 -7.96 -35.96
C GLY A 358 5.32 -8.64 -37.23
N THR A 359 6.64 -8.61 -37.43
CA THR A 359 7.30 -9.30 -38.56
C THR A 359 7.08 -10.81 -38.52
N CYS A 360 7.21 -11.44 -37.36
CA CYS A 360 6.97 -12.89 -37.20
C CYS A 360 5.51 -13.26 -37.48
N ILE A 361 4.55 -12.47 -36.98
CA ILE A 361 3.11 -12.69 -37.21
C ILE A 361 2.78 -12.53 -38.70
N ALA A 362 3.24 -11.44 -39.32
CA ALA A 362 3.06 -11.19 -40.75
C ALA A 362 3.64 -12.33 -41.60
N GLY A 363 4.84 -12.81 -41.27
CA GLY A 363 5.47 -13.95 -41.93
C GLY A 363 4.65 -15.24 -41.81
N SER A 364 4.13 -15.55 -40.62
CA SER A 364 3.27 -16.71 -40.41
C SER A 364 1.95 -16.62 -41.21
N ILE A 365 1.38 -15.43 -41.35
CA ILE A 365 0.17 -15.20 -42.16
C ILE A 365 0.47 -15.43 -43.64
N ILE A 366 1.57 -14.87 -44.16
CA ILE A 366 1.99 -15.04 -45.56
C ILE A 366 2.24 -16.52 -45.87
N GLU A 367 2.96 -17.23 -45.01
CA GLU A 367 3.22 -18.67 -45.18
C GLU A 367 1.91 -19.49 -45.21
N THR A 368 0.95 -19.12 -44.36
CA THR A 368 -0.36 -19.78 -44.32
C THR A 368 -1.16 -19.50 -45.60
N LEU A 369 -1.17 -18.26 -46.10
CA LEU A 369 -1.87 -17.88 -47.32
C LEU A 369 -1.27 -18.57 -48.57
N ASP A 370 0.06 -18.66 -48.65
CA ASP A 370 0.76 -19.41 -49.72
C ASP A 370 0.42 -20.91 -49.67
N LYS A 371 0.44 -21.51 -48.48
CA LYS A 371 0.08 -22.93 -48.29
C LYS A 371 -1.35 -23.25 -48.71
N ILE A 372 -2.29 -22.33 -48.52
CA ILE A 372 -3.69 -22.48 -48.91
C ILE A 372 -3.89 -22.25 -50.43
N GLY A 373 -2.90 -21.68 -51.13
CA GLY A 373 -2.98 -21.38 -52.57
C GLY A 373 -3.80 -20.12 -52.87
N CYS A 374 -3.79 -19.14 -51.96
CA CYS A 374 -4.51 -17.88 -52.14
C CYS A 374 -3.77 -16.97 -53.14
N LEU A 375 -4.50 -16.29 -54.04
CA LEU A 375 -3.92 -15.25 -54.89
C LEU A 375 -3.94 -13.93 -54.12
N GLY A 376 -2.85 -13.16 -54.10
CA GLY A 376 -2.88 -11.88 -53.40
C GLY A 376 -1.65 -11.02 -53.55
N ILE A 377 -1.77 -9.77 -53.09
CA ILE A 377 -0.70 -8.79 -52.99
C ILE A 377 -0.61 -8.37 -51.54
N VAL A 378 0.61 -8.37 -51.01
CA VAL A 378 0.93 -7.92 -49.65
C VAL A 378 1.96 -6.80 -49.75
N SER A 379 1.56 -5.58 -49.37
CA SER A 379 2.49 -4.46 -49.15
C SER A 379 2.92 -4.43 -47.68
N THR A 380 4.21 -4.16 -47.43
CA THR A 380 4.77 -4.11 -46.08
C THR A 380 6.01 -3.22 -46.01
N HIS A 381 6.20 -2.55 -44.86
CA HIS A 381 7.45 -1.87 -44.50
C HIS A 381 8.36 -2.74 -43.61
N LEU A 382 7.94 -3.96 -43.28
CA LEU A 382 8.67 -4.86 -42.37
C LEU A 382 9.82 -5.56 -43.10
N HIS A 383 10.96 -4.87 -43.26
CA HIS A 383 12.13 -5.44 -43.95
C HIS A 383 12.66 -6.73 -43.31
N GLY A 384 12.41 -6.95 -42.01
CA GLY A 384 12.79 -8.18 -41.32
C GLY A 384 12.14 -9.43 -41.92
N LEU A 385 11.01 -9.29 -42.63
CA LEU A 385 10.29 -10.38 -43.26
C LEU A 385 11.15 -11.15 -44.26
N PHE A 386 12.04 -10.46 -44.97
CA PHE A 386 12.93 -11.04 -45.96
C PHE A 386 14.06 -11.88 -45.36
N ASN A 387 14.29 -11.77 -44.04
CA ASN A 387 15.32 -12.51 -43.33
C ASN A 387 14.73 -13.69 -42.52
N LEU A 388 13.40 -13.84 -42.49
CA LEU A 388 12.75 -14.96 -41.81
C LEU A 388 12.82 -16.25 -42.65
N PRO A 389 13.00 -17.42 -42.03
CA PRO A 389 13.03 -18.71 -42.73
C PRO A 389 11.62 -19.21 -43.07
N LEU A 390 10.86 -18.45 -43.88
CA LEU A 390 9.50 -18.77 -44.28
C LEU A 390 9.46 -19.90 -45.31
N LYS A 391 8.49 -20.81 -45.20
CA LYS A 391 8.29 -21.92 -46.16
C LYS A 391 7.27 -21.54 -47.23
N THR A 392 7.67 -20.71 -48.18
CA THR A 392 6.82 -20.26 -49.29
C THR A 392 7.27 -20.87 -50.62
N ASN A 393 6.33 -21.39 -51.41
CA ASN A 393 6.62 -22.02 -52.70
C ASN A 393 6.25 -21.15 -53.91
N THR A 394 5.30 -20.20 -53.76
CA THR A 394 4.77 -19.43 -54.90
C THR A 394 4.92 -17.91 -54.77
N VAL A 395 5.48 -17.44 -53.65
CA VAL A 395 5.68 -16.00 -53.38
C VAL A 395 6.77 -15.42 -54.28
N VAL A 396 6.47 -14.27 -54.89
CA VAL A 396 7.41 -13.47 -55.69
C VAL A 396 7.55 -12.09 -55.06
N TYR A 397 8.79 -11.63 -54.90
CA TYR A 397 9.07 -10.31 -54.35
C TYR A 397 9.05 -9.24 -55.44
N LYS A 398 8.31 -8.17 -55.17
CA LYS A 398 8.24 -6.97 -56.02
C LYS A 398 8.57 -5.75 -55.17
N ALA A 399 9.17 -4.75 -55.80
CA ALA A 399 9.50 -3.47 -55.21
C ALA A 399 9.08 -2.32 -56.12
N MET A 400 8.78 -1.15 -55.56
CA MET A 400 8.64 0.07 -56.34
C MET A 400 10.04 0.57 -56.72
N GLY A 401 10.29 0.74 -58.02
CA GLY A 401 11.59 1.19 -58.52
C GLY A 401 11.87 2.63 -58.15
N ALA A 402 13.13 2.91 -57.86
CA ALA A 402 13.64 4.26 -57.62
C ALA A 402 14.89 4.50 -58.48
N GLU A 403 15.13 5.76 -58.83
CA GLU A 403 16.29 6.22 -59.59
C GLU A 403 17.04 7.27 -58.78
N TYR A 404 18.37 7.23 -58.82
CA TYR A 404 19.20 8.22 -58.15
C TYR A 404 19.57 9.33 -59.14
N VAL A 405 19.07 10.54 -58.91
CA VAL A 405 19.29 11.71 -59.77
C VAL A 405 19.72 12.88 -58.89
N ASP A 406 20.84 13.51 -59.22
CA ASP A 406 21.36 14.72 -58.55
C ASP A 406 21.45 14.62 -57.01
N GLY A 407 21.85 13.46 -56.49
CA GLY A 407 21.99 13.25 -55.06
C GLY A 407 20.69 12.88 -54.33
N GLN A 408 19.57 12.76 -55.05
CA GLN A 408 18.26 12.41 -54.50
C GLN A 408 17.71 11.13 -55.11
N THR A 409 17.13 10.30 -54.26
CA THR A 409 16.42 9.09 -54.69
C THR A 409 14.99 9.46 -55.07
N ILE A 410 14.63 9.27 -56.35
CA ILE A 410 13.34 9.64 -56.93
C ILE A 410 12.54 8.36 -57.24
N PRO A 411 11.27 8.25 -56.77
CA PRO A 411 10.43 7.11 -57.12
C PRO A 411 10.05 7.13 -58.60
N THR A 412 10.24 6.01 -59.29
CA THR A 412 9.86 5.85 -60.71
C THR A 412 8.39 5.46 -60.88
N TRP A 413 7.72 5.08 -59.79
CA TRP A 413 6.35 4.54 -59.77
C TRP A 413 6.16 3.28 -60.63
N LYS A 414 7.24 2.58 -60.98
CA LYS A 414 7.21 1.30 -61.70
C LYS A 414 7.43 0.14 -60.75
N LEU A 415 6.60 -0.89 -60.82
CA LEU A 415 6.79 -2.13 -60.06
C LEU A 415 7.87 -3.00 -60.74
N VAL A 416 8.94 -3.33 -60.03
CA VAL A 416 10.08 -4.12 -60.52
C VAL A 416 10.26 -5.39 -59.69
N ASP A 417 10.95 -6.39 -60.24
CA ASP A 417 11.35 -7.59 -59.50
C ASP A 417 12.38 -7.27 -58.42
N GLY A 418 12.21 -7.85 -57.23
CA GLY A 418 13.16 -7.75 -56.13
C GLY A 418 12.58 -7.19 -54.84
N VAL A 419 13.47 -6.80 -53.93
CA VAL A 419 13.16 -6.29 -52.59
C VAL A 419 13.77 -4.91 -52.42
N CYS A 420 12.99 -3.93 -51.97
CA CYS A 420 13.54 -2.64 -51.57
C CYS A 420 14.03 -2.72 -50.11
N ARG A 421 15.31 -2.43 -49.89
CA ARG A 421 15.91 -2.27 -48.55
C ARG A 421 16.30 -0.82 -48.24
N GLU A 422 16.01 0.07 -49.18
CA GLU A 422 16.28 1.51 -49.08
C GLU A 422 15.01 2.22 -48.58
N SER A 423 15.18 3.16 -47.66
CA SER A 423 14.07 3.94 -47.10
C SER A 423 14.22 5.40 -47.53
N LEU A 424 13.15 5.96 -48.10
CA LEU A 424 13.07 7.38 -48.48
C LEU A 424 12.63 8.27 -47.31
N ALA A 425 12.73 7.78 -46.07
CA ALA A 425 12.16 8.46 -44.91
C ALA A 425 12.82 9.82 -44.67
N PHE A 426 14.16 9.91 -44.81
CA PHE A 426 14.89 11.15 -44.58
C PHE A 426 14.66 12.17 -45.71
N GLU A 427 14.65 11.72 -46.95
CA GLU A 427 14.37 12.56 -48.12
C GLU A 427 12.93 13.08 -48.12
N THR A 428 11.98 12.24 -47.70
CA THR A 428 10.58 12.64 -47.50
C THR A 428 10.46 13.67 -46.38
N ALA A 429 11.09 13.43 -45.22
CA ALA A 429 11.08 14.38 -44.10
C ALA A 429 11.64 15.77 -44.50
N LYS A 430 12.73 15.78 -45.28
CA LYS A 430 13.33 17.00 -45.83
C LYS A 430 12.36 17.76 -46.73
N ARG A 431 11.63 17.02 -47.59
CA ARG A 431 10.63 17.60 -48.50
C ARG A 431 9.43 18.20 -47.76
N GLU A 432 8.98 17.54 -46.69
CA GLU A 432 7.87 18.00 -45.83
C GLU A 432 8.27 19.15 -44.86
N GLY A 433 9.50 19.65 -44.97
CA GLY A 433 9.96 20.84 -44.23
C GLY A 433 10.54 20.55 -42.85
N VAL A 434 10.92 19.30 -42.55
CA VAL A 434 11.66 18.98 -41.31
C VAL A 434 13.04 19.67 -41.34
N PRO A 435 13.47 20.36 -40.27
CA PRO A 435 14.77 21.04 -40.23
C PRO A 435 15.94 20.10 -40.51
N GLU A 436 16.85 20.53 -41.39
CA GLU A 436 18.01 19.74 -41.82
C GLU A 436 18.89 19.28 -40.64
N THR A 437 19.00 20.09 -39.59
CA THR A 437 19.75 19.75 -38.37
C THR A 437 19.19 18.52 -37.65
N ILE A 438 17.87 18.32 -37.68
CA ILE A 438 17.20 17.15 -37.10
C ILE A 438 17.45 15.92 -37.99
N ILE A 439 17.37 16.08 -39.30
CA ILE A 439 17.58 15.00 -40.27
C ILE A 439 19.02 14.48 -40.20
N GLN A 440 20.00 15.39 -40.23
CA GLN A 440 21.43 15.05 -40.09
C GLN A 440 21.69 14.26 -38.82
N ARG A 441 21.09 14.68 -37.70
CA ARG A 441 21.23 13.95 -36.43
C ARG A 441 20.57 12.58 -36.48
N ALA A 442 19.40 12.45 -37.12
CA ALA A 442 18.72 11.16 -37.27
C ALA A 442 19.52 10.18 -38.16
N GLU A 443 20.16 10.67 -39.21
CA GLU A 443 21.06 9.88 -40.07
C GLU A 443 22.27 9.34 -39.30
N GLU A 444 22.92 10.17 -38.47
CA GLU A 444 24.02 9.75 -37.59
C GLU A 444 23.58 8.63 -36.62
N LEU A 445 22.42 8.81 -35.98
CA LEU A 445 21.86 7.82 -35.05
C LEU A 445 21.55 6.49 -35.76
N TYR A 446 20.98 6.55 -36.97
CA TYR A 446 20.69 5.37 -37.77
C TYR A 446 21.96 4.58 -38.12
N LEU A 447 23.03 5.27 -38.55
CA LEU A 447 24.33 4.67 -38.85
C LEU A 447 24.92 3.93 -37.65
N ILE A 448 24.90 4.54 -36.46
CA ILE A 448 25.39 3.92 -35.21
C ILE A 448 24.57 2.67 -34.87
N SER A 449 23.25 2.75 -34.97
CA SER A 449 22.37 1.61 -34.68
C SER A 449 22.64 0.43 -35.63
N LYS A 450 22.84 0.68 -36.92
CA LYS A 450 23.12 -0.35 -37.93
C LYS A 450 24.46 -1.05 -37.68
N GLN A 451 25.47 -0.32 -37.21
CA GLN A 451 26.78 -0.90 -36.86
C GLN A 451 26.70 -1.80 -35.63
N ALA A 452 25.93 -1.41 -34.60
CA ALA A 452 25.73 -2.24 -33.40
C ALA A 452 25.03 -3.58 -33.69
N PHE A 453 24.13 -3.63 -34.69
CA PHE A 453 23.44 -4.87 -35.09
C PHE A 453 24.27 -5.80 -36.01
N SER A 454 25.32 -5.29 -36.67
CA SER A 454 26.17 -6.08 -37.59
C SER A 454 27.22 -6.97 -36.90
N GLY A 455 27.31 -6.94 -35.56
CA GLY A 455 28.27 -7.74 -34.78
C GLY A 455 27.81 -9.13 -34.34
N PHE A 456 26.64 -9.61 -34.79
CA PHE A 456 26.03 -10.87 -34.31
C PHE A 456 25.85 -11.95 -35.39
N ASP A 457 26.56 -11.89 -36.51
CA ASP A 457 26.60 -13.00 -37.48
C ASP A 457 27.65 -14.03 -37.05
N GLY A 458 27.27 -14.93 -36.13
CA GLY A 458 28.15 -16.03 -35.75
C GLY A 458 27.82 -16.75 -34.44
N VAL A 459 26.55 -17.04 -34.13
CA VAL A 459 26.23 -17.97 -33.03
C VAL A 459 25.41 -19.13 -33.58
N LYS A 460 26.02 -20.32 -33.62
CA LYS A 460 25.30 -21.58 -33.76
C LYS A 460 24.29 -21.66 -32.63
N VAL A 461 23.01 -21.78 -32.99
CA VAL A 461 21.93 -22.06 -32.04
C VAL A 461 22.16 -23.45 -31.45
N GLU A 462 22.77 -23.51 -30.27
CA GLU A 462 22.64 -24.65 -29.39
C GLU A 462 21.20 -24.71 -28.87
N LYS A 463 20.63 -25.92 -28.87
CA LYS A 463 19.28 -26.22 -28.40
C LYS A 463 19.06 -25.69 -26.98
N PRO A 464 17.95 -24.98 -26.69
CA PRO A 464 17.56 -24.75 -25.32
C PRO A 464 17.05 -26.05 -24.70
N CYS A 465 17.50 -26.31 -23.49
CA CYS A 465 17.16 -27.45 -22.66
C CYS A 465 15.64 -27.61 -22.49
N SER A 466 15.18 -28.84 -22.67
CA SER A 466 13.87 -29.31 -22.24
C SER A 466 13.74 -29.23 -20.73
N ILE A 467 12.91 -28.33 -20.22
CA ILE A 467 12.37 -28.43 -18.87
C ILE A 467 11.30 -29.52 -18.92
N GLN A 468 11.58 -30.63 -18.24
CA GLN A 468 10.66 -31.75 -18.08
C GLN A 468 9.55 -31.34 -17.10
N ILE A 469 8.32 -31.20 -17.58
CA ILE A 469 7.12 -31.26 -16.74
C ILE A 469 6.53 -32.67 -16.94
N GLY A 470 6.44 -33.40 -15.83
CA GLY A 470 6.04 -34.81 -15.80
C GLY A 470 4.63 -35.04 -16.32
N LYS A 471 4.49 -36.10 -17.14
CA LYS A 471 3.22 -36.70 -17.54
C LYS A 471 2.66 -37.56 -16.40
N GLY A 472 1.39 -37.35 -16.05
CA GLY A 472 0.48 -38.36 -15.51
C GLY A 472 -0.63 -38.64 -16.54
N PRO A 473 -1.25 -39.83 -16.58
CA PRO A 473 -1.88 -40.37 -17.78
C PRO A 473 -3.37 -40.03 -17.95
N ASP A 474 -3.73 -39.80 -19.21
CA ASP A 474 -4.94 -40.17 -19.96
C ASP A 474 -6.26 -40.48 -19.21
N GLU A 475 -7.29 -39.67 -19.50
CA GLU A 475 -8.67 -40.14 -19.71
C GLU A 475 -9.40 -39.18 -20.69
N GLU A 476 -10.03 -39.76 -21.72
CA GLU A 476 -10.76 -39.07 -22.80
C GLU A 476 -12.10 -38.46 -22.35
N PRO A 477 -12.64 -37.42 -23.05
CA PRO A 477 -13.89 -36.77 -22.67
C PRO A 477 -15.12 -37.42 -23.35
N PRO A 478 -16.30 -37.45 -22.72
CA PRO A 478 -17.56 -37.65 -23.42
C PRO A 478 -18.27 -36.32 -23.73
N ASP A 479 -19.00 -36.36 -24.83
CA ASP A 479 -19.62 -35.29 -25.59
C ASP A 479 -21.01 -34.87 -25.05
N LEU A 480 -21.43 -33.68 -25.50
CA LEU A 480 -22.80 -33.18 -25.69
C LEU A 480 -23.65 -32.68 -24.50
N GLY A 481 -24.12 -31.43 -24.60
CA GLY A 481 -25.41 -31.02 -24.01
C GLY A 481 -25.62 -29.53 -23.76
N ARG A 482 -26.16 -28.80 -24.75
CA ARG A 482 -26.79 -27.48 -24.57
C ARG A 482 -27.87 -27.53 -23.48
N ILE A 483 -27.76 -26.71 -22.42
CA ILE A 483 -28.93 -26.18 -21.70
C ILE A 483 -28.66 -24.73 -21.27
N GLY A 484 -29.43 -23.82 -21.85
CA GLY A 484 -30.16 -22.75 -21.16
C GLY A 484 -29.41 -21.81 -20.21
N ALA A 485 -29.28 -20.57 -20.65
CA ALA A 485 -29.29 -19.42 -19.77
C ALA A 485 -30.42 -19.54 -18.72
N SER A 486 -30.06 -19.57 -17.45
CA SER A 486 -30.93 -19.19 -16.35
C SER A 486 -30.08 -18.84 -15.14
N ALA A 487 -30.40 -17.69 -14.57
CA ALA A 487 -29.73 -17.01 -13.49
C ALA A 487 -29.50 -17.87 -12.24
N LEU A 488 -28.46 -17.53 -11.49
CA LEU A 488 -28.50 -17.41 -10.04
C LEU A 488 -27.38 -16.45 -9.59
N HIS A 489 -27.71 -15.17 -9.68
CA HIS A 489 -27.05 -14.11 -8.92
C HIS A 489 -27.26 -14.37 -7.42
N HIS A 490 -26.18 -14.47 -6.65
CA HIS A 490 -26.23 -14.24 -5.20
C HIS A 490 -24.88 -13.68 -4.72
N GLU A 491 -24.62 -12.42 -5.07
CA GLU A 491 -23.47 -11.67 -4.55
C GLU A 491 -23.89 -10.26 -4.15
N ILE A 492 -24.89 -10.13 -3.27
CA ILE A 492 -25.13 -8.91 -2.48
C ILE A 492 -25.74 -9.34 -1.13
N GLU A 493 -24.92 -9.87 -0.20
CA GLU A 493 -25.37 -10.13 1.18
C GLU A 493 -24.29 -10.27 2.29
N PRO A 494 -23.00 -9.86 2.20
CA PRO A 494 -22.05 -10.24 3.25
C PRO A 494 -22.27 -9.51 4.59
N ILE A 495 -22.43 -8.19 4.58
CA ILE A 495 -22.35 -7.36 5.81
C ILE A 495 -23.63 -7.45 6.65
N LYS A 496 -24.81 -7.46 6.02
CA LYS A 496 -26.09 -7.65 6.72
C LYS A 496 -26.20 -9.04 7.34
N CYS A 497 -25.74 -10.07 6.61
CA CYS A 497 -25.81 -11.46 7.05
C CYS A 497 -24.88 -11.77 8.24
N ILE A 498 -23.73 -11.10 8.36
CA ILE A 498 -22.81 -11.28 9.50
C ILE A 498 -23.42 -10.74 10.81
N ASN A 499 -24.04 -9.55 10.78
CA ASN A 499 -24.65 -8.97 11.98
C ASN A 499 -25.84 -9.79 12.49
N GLU A 500 -26.65 -10.33 11.57
CA GLU A 500 -27.74 -11.24 11.89
C GLU A 500 -27.22 -12.56 12.47
N LEU A 501 -26.20 -13.17 11.85
CA LEU A 501 -25.54 -14.38 12.36
C LEU A 501 -24.95 -14.17 13.76
N GLN A 502 -24.27 -13.04 14.00
CA GLN A 502 -23.74 -12.70 15.32
C GLN A 502 -24.85 -12.60 16.38
N ALA A 503 -25.99 -12.00 16.04
CA ALA A 503 -27.13 -11.89 16.95
C ALA A 503 -27.76 -13.25 17.25
N GLU A 504 -27.89 -14.13 16.25
CA GLU A 504 -28.40 -15.50 16.42
C GLU A 504 -27.47 -16.35 17.27
N VAL A 505 -26.18 -16.32 16.98
CA VAL A 505 -25.15 -17.04 17.74
C VAL A 505 -25.10 -16.52 19.17
N LYS A 506 -25.15 -15.19 19.39
CA LYS A 506 -25.21 -14.61 20.74
C LYS A 506 -26.41 -15.13 21.53
N LYS A 507 -27.61 -15.18 20.92
CA LYS A 507 -28.81 -15.75 21.54
C LYS A 507 -28.62 -17.24 21.86
N ALA A 508 -28.08 -18.01 20.92
CA ALA A 508 -27.85 -19.44 21.09
C ALA A 508 -26.86 -19.72 22.22
N VAL A 509 -25.69 -19.06 22.20
CA VAL A 509 -24.63 -19.17 23.22
C VAL A 509 -25.18 -18.78 24.60
N ASN A 510 -25.96 -17.70 24.70
CA ASN A 510 -26.55 -17.27 25.97
C ASN A 510 -27.47 -18.35 26.57
N ILE A 511 -28.41 -18.89 25.78
CA ILE A 511 -29.33 -19.96 26.23
C ILE A 511 -28.55 -21.19 26.70
N ILE A 512 -27.52 -21.58 25.93
CA ILE A 512 -26.69 -22.75 26.19
C ILE A 512 -25.90 -22.58 27.50
N CYS A 513 -25.25 -21.43 27.66
CA CYS A 513 -24.44 -21.11 28.84
C CYS A 513 -25.30 -21.00 30.10
N LEU A 514 -26.43 -20.29 30.04
CA LEU A 514 -27.36 -20.15 31.17
C LEU A 514 -27.86 -21.51 31.67
N LYS A 515 -28.19 -22.44 30.76
CA LYS A 515 -28.63 -23.79 31.11
C LYS A 515 -27.54 -24.59 31.85
N LYS A 516 -26.27 -24.45 31.45
CA LYS A 516 -25.15 -25.14 32.09
C LYS A 516 -24.76 -24.49 33.41
N LEU A 517 -24.71 -23.16 33.47
CA LEU A 517 -24.39 -22.41 34.68
C LEU A 517 -25.45 -22.64 35.76
N ARG A 518 -26.74 -22.64 35.41
CA ARG A 518 -27.81 -22.97 36.37
C ARG A 518 -27.62 -24.36 36.97
N LYS A 519 -27.33 -25.39 36.16
CA LYS A 519 -27.02 -26.74 36.66
C LYS A 519 -25.78 -26.80 37.55
N HIS A 520 -24.78 -25.94 37.29
CA HIS A 520 -23.54 -25.90 38.07
C HIS A 520 -23.74 -25.18 39.42
N TYR A 521 -24.53 -24.10 39.44
CA TYR A 521 -24.83 -23.31 40.63
C TYR A 521 -26.04 -23.81 41.44
N GLU A 522 -26.93 -24.63 40.89
CA GLU A 522 -27.98 -25.34 41.66
C GLU A 522 -27.40 -26.24 42.77
N MET A 523 -26.12 -26.60 42.70
CA MET A 523 -25.39 -27.28 43.79
C MET A 523 -24.88 -26.34 44.90
N LYS A 524 -24.97 -25.02 44.73
CA LYS A 524 -24.52 -23.99 45.68
C LYS A 524 -25.52 -22.82 45.70
N ASN A 525 -26.55 -22.91 46.55
CA ASN A 525 -27.61 -21.89 46.75
C ASN A 525 -27.12 -20.44 46.55
N LEU A 526 -27.66 -19.73 45.54
CA LEU A 526 -27.51 -18.28 45.38
C LEU A 526 -28.84 -17.63 44.92
N PRO A 527 -29.13 -16.38 45.35
CA PRO A 527 -30.24 -15.57 44.86
C PRO A 527 -29.83 -14.80 43.59
N GLU A 528 -30.80 -14.60 42.67
CA GLU A 528 -30.75 -13.86 41.38
C GLU A 528 -30.30 -14.63 40.11
N PRO A 529 -30.91 -14.30 38.94
CA PRO A 529 -30.56 -14.94 37.66
C PRO A 529 -29.17 -14.51 37.22
N VAL A 530 -28.20 -15.44 37.29
CA VAL A 530 -26.85 -15.27 36.73
C VAL A 530 -26.97 -14.92 35.25
N THR A 531 -26.81 -13.65 34.89
CA THR A 531 -26.82 -13.18 33.50
C THR A 531 -25.39 -13.17 33.00
N VAL A 532 -25.11 -13.90 31.93
CA VAL A 532 -23.78 -13.88 31.29
C VAL A 532 -23.69 -12.62 30.44
N GLN A 533 -22.79 -11.71 30.80
CA GLN A 533 -22.50 -10.53 30.00
C GLN A 533 -21.58 -10.90 28.84
N PHE A 534 -22.04 -10.61 27.62
CA PHE A 534 -21.32 -10.89 26.38
C PHE A 534 -20.78 -9.60 25.78
N PHE A 535 -19.53 -9.66 25.34
CA PHE A 535 -18.81 -8.54 24.75
C PHE A 535 -18.38 -8.90 23.33
N SER A 536 -18.47 -7.94 22.42
CA SER A 536 -17.97 -8.08 21.05
C SER A 536 -16.59 -7.45 20.92
N ILE A 537 -15.79 -7.97 20.01
CA ILE A 537 -14.56 -7.37 19.52
C ILE A 537 -14.73 -7.28 18.00
N ALA A 538 -15.00 -6.09 17.50
CA ALA A 538 -15.14 -5.84 16.07
C ALA A 538 -13.78 -5.89 15.36
N ALA A 539 -13.80 -5.82 14.03
CA ALA A 539 -12.58 -5.65 13.25
C ALA A 539 -11.80 -4.44 13.77
N ARG A 540 -10.48 -4.59 13.92
CA ARG A 540 -9.58 -3.51 14.39
C ARG A 540 -9.84 -3.01 15.82
N GLU A 541 -10.47 -3.83 16.66
CA GLU A 541 -10.56 -3.62 18.10
C GLU A 541 -9.77 -4.69 18.88
N GLN A 542 -9.32 -4.36 20.09
CA GLN A 542 -8.65 -5.25 21.04
C GLN A 542 -9.55 -5.51 22.25
N PRO A 543 -9.39 -6.66 22.93
CA PRO A 543 -10.06 -6.89 24.21
C PRO A 543 -9.56 -5.90 25.27
N PRO A 544 -10.41 -5.51 26.25
CA PRO A 544 -9.99 -4.58 27.29
C PRO A 544 -8.96 -5.21 28.23
N PRO A 545 -8.10 -4.39 28.88
CA PRO A 545 -7.11 -4.86 29.87
C PRO A 545 -7.73 -5.66 31.02
N SER A 546 -9.02 -5.43 31.34
CA SER A 546 -9.75 -6.19 32.36
C SER A 546 -9.88 -7.69 32.05
N THR A 547 -9.51 -8.13 30.84
CA THR A 547 -9.46 -9.56 30.44
C THR A 547 -8.14 -10.24 30.76
N ILE A 548 -7.08 -9.50 31.11
CA ILE A 548 -5.76 -10.06 31.40
C ILE A 548 -5.84 -10.99 32.62
N GLY A 549 -5.47 -12.26 32.43
CA GLY A 549 -5.50 -13.27 33.49
C GLY A 549 -6.89 -13.81 33.83
N ALA A 550 -7.94 -13.41 33.10
CA ALA A 550 -9.27 -13.95 33.25
C ALA A 550 -9.48 -15.16 32.31
N SER A 551 -10.09 -16.24 32.79
CA SER A 551 -10.52 -17.33 31.92
C SER A 551 -11.71 -16.89 31.08
N VAL A 552 -11.57 -16.94 29.76
CA VAL A 552 -12.54 -16.47 28.78
C VAL A 552 -12.93 -17.60 27.84
N VAL A 553 -14.19 -17.64 27.46
CA VAL A 553 -14.67 -18.39 26.29
C VAL A 553 -15.02 -17.38 25.20
N TYR A 554 -14.55 -17.63 23.98
CA TYR A 554 -14.75 -16.76 22.83
C TYR A 554 -15.26 -17.54 21.62
N VAL A 555 -15.95 -16.81 20.75
CA VAL A 555 -16.50 -17.26 19.49
C VAL A 555 -15.99 -16.32 18.42
N MET A 556 -15.21 -16.85 17.47
CA MET A 556 -14.70 -16.11 16.32
C MET A 556 -15.59 -16.36 15.11
N PHE A 557 -15.93 -15.29 14.40
CA PHE A 557 -16.68 -15.35 13.15
C PHE A 557 -15.71 -15.22 11.97
N GLY A 558 -15.56 -16.30 11.21
CA GLY A 558 -14.69 -16.37 10.04
C GLY A 558 -15.45 -16.19 8.72
N PRO A 559 -14.72 -16.22 7.58
CA PRO A 559 -15.31 -16.16 6.24
C PRO A 559 -16.31 -17.29 5.99
N ALA A 560 -17.31 -17.03 5.15
CA ALA A 560 -18.33 -18.01 4.73
C ALA A 560 -19.13 -18.64 5.89
N LYS A 561 -19.54 -17.83 6.88
CA LYS A 561 -20.37 -18.22 8.04
C LYS A 561 -19.74 -19.30 8.95
N LYS A 562 -18.44 -19.57 8.83
CA LYS A 562 -17.75 -20.51 9.72
C LYS A 562 -17.53 -19.88 11.09
N ILE A 563 -17.84 -20.64 12.14
CA ILE A 563 -17.68 -20.20 13.53
C ILE A 563 -16.63 -21.07 14.21
N TYR A 564 -15.75 -20.44 14.98
CA TYR A 564 -14.77 -21.12 15.82
C TYR A 564 -15.06 -20.79 17.28
N VAL A 565 -15.14 -21.81 18.14
CA VAL A 565 -15.27 -21.62 19.59
C VAL A 565 -13.95 -22.02 20.23
N GLY A 566 -13.50 -21.24 21.21
CA GLY A 566 -12.32 -21.57 21.99
C GLY A 566 -12.33 -20.90 23.35
N GLU A 567 -11.36 -21.29 24.16
CA GLU A 567 -11.12 -20.81 25.51
C GLU A 567 -9.67 -20.35 25.68
N THR A 568 -9.45 -19.36 26.54
CA THR A 568 -8.11 -18.81 26.79
C THR A 568 -8.06 -18.02 28.09
N ASP A 569 -6.87 -17.94 28.67
CA ASP A 569 -6.55 -17.03 29.77
C ASP A 569 -5.79 -15.77 29.27
N ASP A 570 -5.44 -15.75 27.98
CA ASP A 570 -4.85 -14.62 27.24
C ASP A 570 -5.69 -14.36 25.98
N LEU A 571 -6.69 -13.48 26.11
CA LEU A 571 -7.62 -13.18 25.01
C LEU A 571 -6.94 -12.32 23.94
N GLU A 572 -6.13 -11.36 24.34
CA GLU A 572 -5.41 -10.45 23.44
C GLU A 572 -4.47 -11.24 22.51
N GLY A 573 -3.64 -12.13 23.07
CA GLY A 573 -2.74 -12.97 22.29
C GLY A 573 -3.50 -13.89 21.33
N ARG A 574 -4.68 -14.40 21.71
CA ARG A 574 -5.51 -15.25 20.83
C ARG A 574 -6.17 -14.48 19.70
N VAL A 575 -6.74 -13.31 19.97
CA VAL A 575 -7.33 -12.44 18.93
C VAL A 575 -6.24 -12.11 17.90
N ARG A 576 -5.05 -11.72 18.35
CA ARG A 576 -3.91 -11.42 17.49
C ARG A 576 -3.47 -12.62 16.64
N ALA A 577 -3.32 -13.80 17.25
CA ALA A 577 -2.89 -15.02 16.56
C ALA A 577 -3.90 -15.51 15.50
N HIS A 578 -5.20 -15.26 15.69
CA HIS A 578 -6.19 -15.54 14.65
C HIS A 578 -6.13 -14.51 13.52
N ARG A 579 -6.03 -13.22 13.85
CA ARG A 579 -5.95 -12.13 12.86
C ARG A 579 -4.65 -12.12 12.03
N SER A 580 -3.58 -12.75 12.52
CA SER A 580 -2.34 -12.89 11.76
C SER A 580 -2.44 -13.92 10.62
N LYS A 581 -3.52 -14.72 10.56
CA LYS A 581 -3.74 -15.68 9.47
C LYS A 581 -4.30 -14.98 8.24
N GLU A 582 -3.90 -15.46 7.07
CA GLU A 582 -4.40 -14.95 5.79
C GLU A 582 -5.93 -15.05 5.71
N GLY A 583 -6.58 -13.97 5.27
CA GLY A 583 -8.05 -13.88 5.18
C GLY A 583 -8.80 -13.68 6.50
N MET A 584 -8.11 -13.57 7.65
CA MET A 584 -8.72 -13.44 8.99
C MET A 584 -8.45 -12.09 9.67
N GLN A 585 -7.83 -11.15 8.98
CA GLN A 585 -7.38 -9.86 9.53
C GLN A 585 -8.54 -9.05 10.15
N ASN A 586 -9.73 -9.12 9.54
CA ASN A 586 -10.95 -8.44 9.99
C ASN A 586 -11.90 -9.36 10.77
N ALA A 587 -11.41 -10.50 11.29
CA ALA A 587 -12.23 -11.40 12.10
C ALA A 587 -12.80 -10.68 13.34
N SER A 588 -14.09 -10.91 13.58
CA SER A 588 -14.81 -10.42 14.75
C SER A 588 -14.99 -11.51 15.78
N PHE A 589 -15.11 -11.14 17.04
CA PHE A 589 -15.20 -12.06 18.15
C PHE A 589 -16.36 -11.69 19.08
N LEU A 590 -16.96 -12.70 19.71
CA LEU A 590 -17.87 -12.58 20.83
C LEU A 590 -17.27 -13.34 22.00
N TYR A 591 -17.15 -12.73 23.18
CA TYR A 591 -16.55 -13.40 24.33
C TYR A 591 -17.31 -13.12 25.63
N PHE A 592 -17.06 -13.96 26.63
CA PHE A 592 -17.55 -13.76 28.00
C PHE A 592 -16.58 -14.37 29.01
N LYS A 593 -16.51 -13.76 30.20
CA LYS A 593 -15.62 -14.19 31.29
C LYS A 593 -16.25 -15.34 32.08
N VAL A 594 -15.42 -16.25 32.58
CA VAL A 594 -15.81 -17.46 33.31
C VAL A 594 -14.97 -17.62 34.58
N SER A 595 -15.54 -18.19 35.65
CA SER A 595 -14.87 -18.46 36.92
C SER A 595 -13.93 -19.68 36.85
N GLY A 596 -12.86 -19.54 36.06
CA GLY A 596 -11.73 -20.47 35.99
C GLY A 596 -11.75 -21.41 34.79
N LYS A 597 -10.55 -21.93 34.48
CA LYS A 597 -10.24 -22.69 33.26
C LYS A 597 -11.04 -23.98 33.09
N SER A 598 -11.30 -24.70 34.18
CA SER A 598 -12.07 -25.96 34.11
C SER A 598 -13.50 -25.73 33.63
N LEU A 599 -14.15 -24.67 34.12
CA LEU A 599 -15.49 -24.31 33.68
C LEU A 599 -15.48 -23.78 32.24
N ALA A 600 -14.45 -23.02 31.86
CA ALA A 600 -14.28 -22.53 30.49
C ALA A 600 -14.18 -23.70 29.48
N CYS A 601 -13.35 -24.71 29.75
CA CYS A 601 -13.20 -25.90 28.89
C CYS A 601 -14.51 -26.72 28.80
N GLN A 602 -15.25 -26.85 29.91
CA GLN A 602 -16.57 -27.50 29.88
C GLN A 602 -17.58 -26.74 29.03
N LEU A 603 -17.56 -25.40 29.09
CA LEU A 603 -18.46 -24.55 28.30
C LEU A 603 -18.09 -24.55 26.82
N GLU A 604 -16.80 -24.48 26.50
CA GLU A 604 -16.29 -24.62 25.13
C GLU A 604 -16.75 -25.93 24.49
N THR A 605 -16.46 -27.07 25.12
CA THR A 605 -16.88 -28.40 24.63
C THR A 605 -18.40 -28.47 24.43
N LEU A 606 -19.16 -27.88 25.36
CA LEU A 606 -20.61 -27.89 25.30
C LEU A 606 -21.15 -26.97 24.19
N LEU A 607 -20.51 -25.83 23.96
CA LEU A 607 -20.86 -24.90 22.87
C LEU A 607 -20.55 -25.51 21.51
N ILE A 608 -19.39 -26.12 21.32
CA ILE A 608 -19.03 -26.82 20.07
C ILE A 608 -20.11 -27.85 19.71
N ASN A 609 -20.50 -28.70 20.66
CA ASN A 609 -21.51 -29.73 20.40
C ASN A 609 -22.92 -29.17 20.17
N GLN A 610 -23.34 -28.14 20.92
CA GLN A 610 -24.71 -27.62 20.84
C GLN A 610 -24.94 -26.63 19.69
N LEU A 611 -23.92 -25.87 19.29
CA LEU A 611 -24.01 -24.99 18.13
C LEU A 611 -24.09 -25.82 16.84
N LEU A 612 -23.31 -26.89 16.74
CA LEU A 612 -23.34 -27.81 15.60
C LEU A 612 -24.72 -28.49 15.47
N ASN A 613 -25.35 -28.89 16.58
CA ASN A 613 -26.72 -29.40 16.60
C ASN A 613 -27.80 -28.36 16.22
N LYS A 614 -27.46 -27.07 16.27
CA LYS A 614 -28.35 -25.96 15.87
C LYS A 614 -28.10 -25.47 14.44
N GLY A 615 -27.21 -26.13 13.69
CA GLY A 615 -26.93 -25.83 12.29
C GLY A 615 -25.89 -24.72 12.06
N PHE A 616 -25.06 -24.42 13.07
CA PHE A 616 -23.95 -23.47 12.99
C PHE A 616 -22.60 -24.14 12.69
#